data_AF-A0A945MVS4-F1
#
_entry.id   AF-A0A945MVS4-F1
#
_cell.length_a   1.000
_cell.length_b   1.000
_cell.length_c   1.000
_cell.angle_alpha   90.00
_cell.angle_beta   90.00
_cell.angle_gamma   90.00
#
_symmetry.space_group_name_H-M   'P 1'
#
loop_
_entity.id
_entity.type
_entity.pdbx_description
1 polymer ?
#
loop_
_entity_poly.entity_id
_entity_poly.type
_entity_poly.pdbx_seq_one_letter_code
_entity_poly.pdbx_strand_id
1 'polypeptide(L)'
;MRFFRALAFFAVLGASQSSPAAPDQAGASSLPQSAGRPVVRTPKQARTRKTLSDCKTELRAKGGGWCEMRVQGRHPGISSVYYPLIKGDAMDERIRGWTGQVSILGAWCGAAFDRNNLIFYFNCGGHADYGGNEWYSFDLEAGKWERLTEPSLLNYLFAVPLKKNGVMGYWWQPDIRVIPSPAHTYDGLLYRQVTGTIYYMSMKQYDAKRARNLTVQERRPVAEGGLVIGGGFVGQYEFNPSKTEKRNGLNPLSWRRV
;
A
#
# COMPACT_ATOMS: atom_id res chain seq x y z
N MET A 1 -13.80 15.07 16.81
CA MET A 1 -13.77 15.89 15.58
C MET A 1 -13.81 14.95 14.37
N ARG A 2 -14.45 15.34 13.25
CA ARG A 2 -14.54 14.52 12.02
C ARG A 2 -14.24 15.40 10.81
N PHE A 3 -13.06 15.30 10.22
CA PHE A 3 -12.76 15.89 8.92
C PHE A 3 -11.70 15.07 8.17
N PHE A 4 -12.15 14.20 7.27
CA PHE A 4 -11.59 14.00 5.93
C PHE A 4 -12.59 13.13 5.14
N ARG A 5 -13.29 13.74 4.18
CA ARG A 5 -14.05 13.04 3.13
C ARG A 5 -13.63 13.63 1.80
N ALA A 6 -12.65 13.03 1.16
CA ALA A 6 -12.37 13.28 -0.25
C ALA A 6 -13.34 12.42 -1.08
N LEU A 7 -14.37 13.04 -1.69
CA LEU A 7 -15.14 12.36 -2.73
C LEU A 7 -14.35 12.41 -4.04
N ALA A 8 -14.05 11.23 -4.59
CA ALA A 8 -13.61 11.07 -5.97
C ALA A 8 -14.71 10.32 -6.74
N PHE A 9 -15.44 11.03 -7.60
CA PHE A 9 -16.35 10.43 -8.56
C PHE A 9 -15.58 10.08 -9.85
N PHE A 10 -15.72 8.85 -10.32
CA PHE A 10 -15.43 8.48 -11.70
C PHE A 10 -16.65 7.75 -12.27
N ALA A 11 -17.27 8.36 -13.28
CA ALA A 11 -18.23 7.68 -14.13
C ALA A 11 -17.47 6.96 -15.25
N VAL A 12 -17.77 5.68 -15.47
CA VAL A 12 -17.32 4.93 -16.64
C VAL A 12 -18.55 4.31 -17.29
N LEU A 13 -18.84 4.76 -18.52
CA LEU A 13 -19.88 4.19 -19.37
C LEU A 13 -19.48 2.79 -19.84
N GLY A 14 -20.40 1.84 -19.78
CA GLY A 14 -20.27 0.51 -20.37
C GLY A 14 -21.28 0.31 -21.49
N ALA A 15 -20.80 -0.15 -22.65
CA ALA A 15 -21.63 -0.64 -23.75
C ALA A 15 -21.47 -2.17 -23.89
N SER A 16 -22.43 -2.83 -24.52
CA SER A 16 -22.75 -4.26 -24.33
C SER A 16 -22.04 -5.26 -25.28
N GLN A 17 -22.32 -6.54 -25.03
CA GLN A 17 -21.71 -7.75 -25.60
C GLN A 17 -22.29 -8.20 -26.94
N SER A 18 -21.56 -9.07 -27.66
CA SER A 18 -22.10 -10.31 -28.28
C SER A 18 -20.98 -11.32 -28.66
N SER A 19 -21.27 -12.63 -28.61
CA SER A 19 -20.42 -13.79 -28.98
C SER A 19 -21.00 -14.50 -30.23
N PRO A 20 -20.69 -15.77 -30.66
CA PRO A 20 -19.69 -16.80 -30.23
C PRO A 20 -18.99 -17.65 -31.36
N ALA A 21 -18.06 -18.55 -30.95
CA ALA A 21 -17.63 -19.87 -31.56
C ALA A 21 -17.12 -19.97 -33.05
N ALA A 22 -16.38 -20.99 -33.56
CA ALA A 22 -15.38 -22.03 -33.16
C ALA A 22 -15.02 -22.87 -34.47
N PRO A 23 -14.12 -23.90 -34.55
CA PRO A 23 -13.09 -24.46 -33.65
C PRO A 23 -11.70 -24.75 -34.34
N ASP A 24 -10.85 -25.57 -33.68
CA ASP A 24 -9.71 -26.45 -34.09
C ASP A 24 -8.97 -26.41 -35.44
N GLN A 25 -7.62 -26.38 -35.39
CA GLN A 25 -6.76 -27.48 -35.87
C GLN A 25 -5.33 -27.41 -35.29
N ALA A 26 -4.61 -28.55 -35.29
CA ALA A 26 -3.31 -28.73 -34.65
C ALA A 26 -2.10 -28.55 -35.60
N GLY A 27 -0.99 -28.05 -35.09
CA GLY A 27 0.30 -27.98 -35.80
C GLY A 27 1.44 -27.57 -34.87
N ALA A 28 2.50 -28.37 -34.80
CA ALA A 28 3.66 -28.10 -33.95
C ALA A 28 4.76 -27.32 -34.71
N SER A 29 5.67 -26.71 -33.93
CA SER A 29 6.99 -26.14 -34.31
C SER A 29 7.13 -24.61 -34.28
N SER A 30 8.30 -24.18 -33.77
CA SER A 30 8.82 -22.81 -33.65
C SER A 30 7.90 -21.76 -33.02
N LEU A 31 7.82 -21.75 -31.68
CA LEU A 31 7.54 -20.51 -30.94
C LEU A 31 8.69 -19.51 -31.18
N PRO A 32 8.44 -18.28 -31.66
CA PRO A 32 9.45 -17.23 -31.64
C PRO A 32 9.72 -16.84 -30.18
N GLN A 33 10.99 -16.66 -29.81
CA GLN A 33 11.35 -16.08 -28.52
C GLN A 33 10.69 -14.70 -28.42
N SER A 34 9.69 -14.57 -27.55
CA SER A 34 9.00 -13.30 -27.35
C SER A 34 10.01 -12.29 -26.79
N ALA A 35 10.39 -11.31 -27.60
CA ALA A 35 11.20 -10.19 -27.14
C ALA A 35 10.52 -9.57 -25.91
N GLY A 36 11.17 -9.73 -24.74
CA GLY A 36 10.59 -9.35 -23.47
C GLY A 36 10.21 -7.88 -23.49
N ARG A 37 8.91 -7.58 -23.35
CA ARG A 37 8.46 -6.19 -23.23
C ARG A 37 9.22 -5.53 -22.07
N PRO A 38 9.80 -4.33 -22.25
CA PRO A 38 10.56 -3.69 -21.18
C PRO A 38 9.66 -3.49 -19.97
N VAL A 39 10.10 -4.02 -18.82
CA VAL A 39 9.39 -3.91 -17.55
C VAL A 39 9.41 -2.44 -17.13
N VAL A 40 8.30 -1.74 -17.35
CA VAL A 40 8.13 -0.34 -16.96
C VAL A 40 8.02 -0.28 -15.43
N ARG A 41 9.16 -0.11 -14.76
CA ARG A 41 9.22 0.13 -13.32
C ARG A 41 8.62 1.51 -13.03
N THR A 42 7.49 1.57 -12.32
CA THR A 42 6.94 2.84 -11.83
C THR A 42 7.99 3.58 -11.00
N PRO A 43 8.21 4.89 -11.21
CA PRO A 43 9.15 5.68 -10.43
C PRO A 43 8.89 5.53 -8.93
N LYS A 44 9.95 5.43 -8.12
CA LYS A 44 9.81 5.50 -6.65
C LYS A 44 9.60 6.92 -6.14
N GLN A 45 9.79 7.93 -6.99
CA GLN A 45 9.75 9.34 -6.62
C GLN A 45 9.02 10.16 -7.68
N ALA A 46 8.32 11.20 -7.24
CA ALA A 46 7.69 12.19 -8.11
C ALA A 46 7.72 13.58 -7.45
N ARG A 47 7.79 14.64 -8.25
CA ARG A 47 7.83 16.03 -7.78
C ARG A 47 6.61 16.83 -8.22
N THR A 48 6.17 17.73 -7.36
CA THR A 48 5.12 18.70 -7.60
C THR A 48 5.65 19.92 -8.35
N ARG A 49 4.75 20.68 -8.99
CA ARG A 49 5.08 21.98 -9.61
C ARG A 49 5.37 23.08 -8.60
N LYS A 50 4.84 22.94 -7.39
CA LYS A 50 4.89 23.90 -6.29
C LYS A 50 5.34 23.20 -5.02
N THR A 51 6.26 23.84 -4.32
CA THR A 51 6.65 23.57 -2.94
C THR A 51 5.67 24.22 -1.96
N LEU A 52 5.81 23.92 -0.67
CA LEU A 52 5.12 24.67 0.38
C LEU A 52 5.51 26.16 0.38
N SER A 53 6.74 26.51 -0.02
CA SER A 53 7.20 27.90 -0.11
C SER A 53 6.44 28.67 -1.20
N ASP A 54 6.32 28.07 -2.39
CA ASP A 54 5.55 28.65 -3.50
C ASP A 54 4.09 28.89 -3.10
N CYS A 55 3.48 27.90 -2.43
CA CYS A 55 2.13 28.03 -1.92
C CYS A 55 1.98 29.11 -0.83
N LYS A 56 2.95 29.29 0.07
CA LYS A 56 2.94 30.39 1.05
C LYS A 56 2.98 31.76 0.35
N THR A 57 3.82 31.91 -0.67
CA THR A 57 3.92 33.15 -1.46
C THR A 57 2.61 33.44 -2.21
N GLU A 58 2.05 32.45 -2.89
CA GLU A 58 0.78 32.57 -3.62
C GLU A 58 -0.40 32.92 -2.70
N LEU A 59 -0.53 32.25 -1.55
CA LEU A 59 -1.60 32.52 -0.59
C LEU A 59 -1.48 33.91 0.04
N ARG A 60 -0.26 34.39 0.31
CA ARG A 60 -0.04 35.77 0.77
C ARG A 60 -0.47 36.80 -0.27
N ALA A 61 -0.07 36.61 -1.53
CA ALA A 61 -0.46 37.50 -2.62
C ALA A 61 -1.98 37.55 -2.87
N LYS A 62 -2.69 36.44 -2.59
CA LYS A 62 -4.15 36.33 -2.70
C LYS A 62 -4.93 36.80 -1.46
N GLY A 63 -4.26 37.07 -0.34
CA GLY A 63 -4.92 37.28 0.96
C GLY A 63 -5.57 36.01 1.55
N GLY A 64 -5.21 34.82 1.08
CA GLY A 64 -5.73 33.53 1.54
C GLY A 64 -6.14 32.58 0.41
N GLY A 65 -7.07 31.67 0.72
CA GLY A 65 -7.63 30.70 -0.22
C GLY A 65 -6.90 29.35 -0.27
N TRP A 66 -6.81 28.76 -1.46
CA TRP A 66 -6.22 27.45 -1.70
C TRP A 66 -5.01 27.52 -2.64
N CYS A 67 -4.02 26.66 -2.40
CA CYS A 67 -2.91 26.38 -3.30
C CYS A 67 -2.73 24.86 -3.42
N GLU A 68 -2.54 24.38 -4.64
CA GLU A 68 -2.40 22.94 -4.93
C GLU A 68 -0.95 22.57 -5.28
N MET A 69 -0.40 21.62 -4.54
CA MET A 69 0.89 20.98 -4.82
C MET A 69 0.70 19.75 -5.73
N ARG A 70 0.48 19.98 -7.02
CA ARG A 70 0.20 18.90 -8.00
C ARG A 70 1.48 18.35 -8.66
N VAL A 71 1.58 17.03 -8.75
CA VAL A 71 2.66 16.29 -9.46
C VAL A 71 2.61 16.56 -10.96
N GLN A 72 3.78 16.63 -11.62
CA GLN A 72 3.85 16.79 -13.08
C GLN A 72 3.56 15.47 -13.83
N GLY A 73 2.96 15.58 -15.04
CA GLY A 73 2.85 14.47 -15.99
C GLY A 73 1.43 13.95 -16.22
N ARG A 74 1.33 12.82 -16.95
CA ARG A 74 0.07 12.21 -17.43
C ARG A 74 -0.82 11.64 -16.31
N HIS A 75 -0.23 11.28 -15.17
CA HIS A 75 -0.93 10.83 -13.97
C HIS A 75 -0.54 11.70 -12.77
N PRO A 76 -1.08 12.94 -12.69
CA PRO A 76 -0.64 13.94 -11.74
C PRO A 76 -1.17 13.66 -10.32
N GLY A 77 -0.45 12.83 -9.57
CA GLY A 77 -0.71 12.58 -8.15
C GLY A 77 0.27 11.56 -7.56
N ILE A 78 0.08 11.21 -6.29
CA ILE A 78 0.83 10.15 -5.60
C ILE A 78 0.78 8.80 -6.35
N SER A 79 -0.25 8.54 -7.15
CA SER A 79 -0.37 7.32 -7.94
C SER A 79 0.78 7.11 -8.95
N SER A 80 1.53 8.17 -9.27
CA SER A 80 2.80 8.10 -10.01
C SER A 80 3.95 7.40 -9.26
N VAL A 81 3.86 7.23 -7.93
CA VAL A 81 4.84 6.51 -7.10
C VAL A 81 4.29 5.23 -6.45
N TYR A 82 3.02 4.89 -6.71
CA TYR A 82 2.44 3.64 -6.24
C TYR A 82 3.17 2.41 -6.78
N TYR A 83 3.08 1.28 -6.05
CA TYR A 83 3.62 0.02 -6.54
C TYR A 83 2.98 -0.34 -7.90
N PRO A 84 3.76 -0.67 -8.95
CA PRO A 84 3.26 -0.87 -10.31
C PRO A 84 2.13 -1.89 -10.38
N LEU A 85 1.14 -1.63 -11.24
CA LEU A 85 -0.06 -2.47 -11.37
C LEU A 85 0.04 -3.53 -12.49
N ILE A 86 0.61 -3.20 -13.65
CA ILE A 86 0.57 -3.96 -14.92
C ILE A 86 1.79 -3.53 -15.78
N LYS A 87 2.49 -4.31 -16.64
CA LYS A 87 2.28 -5.67 -17.21
C LYS A 87 3.62 -6.43 -17.32
N GLY A 88 3.61 -7.73 -17.05
CA GLY A 88 4.75 -8.66 -17.18
C GLY A 88 4.52 -9.78 -16.19
N ASP A 89 4.61 -9.41 -14.92
CA ASP A 89 3.99 -10.10 -13.79
C ASP A 89 2.70 -9.37 -13.41
N ALA A 90 1.64 -10.10 -13.10
CA ALA A 90 0.46 -9.50 -12.49
C ALA A 90 0.81 -9.02 -11.08
N MET A 91 0.23 -7.90 -10.63
CA MET A 91 0.22 -7.57 -9.21
C MET A 91 -0.28 -8.80 -8.43
N ASP A 92 0.49 -9.25 -7.43
CA ASP A 92 0.16 -10.42 -6.61
C ASP A 92 -1.31 -10.31 -6.16
N GLU A 93 -2.14 -11.28 -6.55
CA GLU A 93 -3.57 -11.21 -6.31
C GLU A 93 -3.90 -11.18 -4.80
N ARG A 94 -2.98 -11.68 -3.97
CA ARG A 94 -3.05 -11.56 -2.51
C ARG A 94 -2.93 -10.10 -2.08
N ILE A 95 -2.14 -9.27 -2.73
CA ILE A 95 -1.90 -7.85 -2.39
C ILE A 95 -3.00 -6.95 -2.99
N ARG A 96 -3.64 -7.33 -4.11
CA ARG A 96 -4.61 -6.47 -4.80
C ARG A 96 -5.83 -6.06 -3.96
N GLY A 97 -6.37 -6.97 -3.15
CA GLY A 97 -7.62 -6.73 -2.44
C GLY A 97 -8.79 -6.40 -3.37
N TRP A 98 -9.75 -5.60 -2.89
CA TRP A 98 -10.91 -5.16 -3.65
C TRP A 98 -10.70 -3.87 -4.43
N THR A 99 -10.03 -2.89 -3.83
CA THR A 99 -9.87 -1.54 -4.38
C THR A 99 -8.48 -1.30 -4.95
N GLY A 100 -7.46 -2.01 -4.47
CA GLY A 100 -6.08 -1.84 -4.91
C GLY A 100 -5.43 -0.58 -4.33
N GLN A 101 -4.35 -0.14 -4.97
CA GLN A 101 -3.47 0.95 -4.53
C GLN A 101 -4.19 2.28 -4.27
N VAL A 102 -5.41 2.49 -4.78
CA VAL A 102 -6.20 3.69 -4.44
C VAL A 102 -6.45 3.80 -2.93
N SER A 103 -6.51 2.67 -2.22
CA SER A 103 -6.70 2.60 -0.77
C SER A 103 -5.45 2.90 0.06
N ILE A 104 -4.30 3.20 -0.56
CA ILE A 104 -3.13 3.78 0.13
C ILE A 104 -3.46 5.17 0.71
N LEU A 105 -4.40 5.90 0.10
CA LEU A 105 -4.96 7.14 0.65
C LEU A 105 -6.50 7.14 0.77
N GLY A 106 -7.21 6.36 -0.07
CA GLY A 106 -8.67 6.40 -0.18
C GLY A 106 -9.43 5.52 0.83
N ALA A 107 -8.74 4.74 1.65
CA ALA A 107 -9.34 3.96 2.74
C ALA A 107 -9.32 4.75 4.06
N TRP A 108 -9.48 4.06 5.19
CA TRP A 108 -9.43 4.63 6.53
C TRP A 108 -7.99 4.90 6.98
N CYS A 109 -7.37 5.88 6.34
CA CYS A 109 -5.94 6.18 6.41
C CYS A 109 -5.64 7.39 7.29
N GLY A 110 -4.47 7.37 7.93
CA GLY A 110 -3.85 8.57 8.51
C GLY A 110 -2.38 8.71 8.12
N ALA A 111 -1.72 9.69 8.72
CA ALA A 111 -0.31 10.01 8.48
C ALA A 111 0.38 10.46 9.78
N ALA A 112 1.63 10.05 9.96
CA ALA A 112 2.55 10.63 10.93
C ALA A 112 3.22 11.88 10.33
N PHE A 113 3.41 12.95 11.10
CA PHE A 113 4.00 14.19 10.62
C PHE A 113 5.32 14.52 11.31
N ASP A 114 6.40 14.58 10.53
CA ASP A 114 7.63 15.21 10.96
C ASP A 114 7.53 16.73 10.78
N ARG A 115 7.25 17.45 11.87
CA ARG A 115 7.16 18.92 11.89
C ARG A 115 8.50 19.63 11.71
N ASN A 116 9.62 18.96 11.97
CA ASN A 116 10.95 19.60 11.91
C ASN A 116 11.47 19.61 10.46
N ASN A 117 11.21 18.54 9.71
CA ASN A 117 11.57 18.41 8.29
C ASN A 117 10.37 18.63 7.33
N LEU A 118 9.18 18.91 7.88
CA LEU A 118 7.91 19.08 7.15
C LEU A 118 7.57 17.89 6.22
N ILE A 119 7.73 16.67 6.73
CA ILE A 119 7.48 15.42 5.99
C ILE A 119 6.27 14.69 6.56
N PHE A 120 5.28 14.38 5.73
CA PHE A 120 4.25 13.39 6.06
C PHE A 120 4.74 11.98 5.73
N TYR A 121 4.49 11.03 6.62
CA TYR A 121 4.75 9.61 6.44
C TYR A 121 3.48 8.81 6.63
N PHE A 122 3.20 7.87 5.73
CA PHE A 122 1.96 7.09 5.79
C PHE A 122 2.12 5.72 5.15
N ASN A 123 1.29 4.81 5.63
CA ASN A 123 0.92 3.55 5.02
C ASN A 123 -0.59 3.36 5.26
N CYS A 124 -1.26 2.66 4.34
CA CYS A 124 -2.65 2.29 4.47
C CYS A 124 -2.99 1.12 3.54
N GLY A 125 -4.24 0.68 3.60
CA GLY A 125 -4.73 -0.58 3.05
C GLY A 125 -5.42 -1.33 4.18
N GLY A 126 -5.24 -2.64 4.25
CA GLY A 126 -5.87 -3.48 5.27
C GLY A 126 -7.32 -3.83 4.95
N HIS A 127 -7.94 -4.53 5.91
CA HIS A 127 -9.23 -5.21 5.75
C HIS A 127 -9.30 -5.97 4.40
N ALA A 128 -10.27 -5.64 3.53
CA ALA A 128 -10.39 -6.25 2.21
C ALA A 128 -9.96 -5.33 1.07
N ASP A 129 -9.40 -4.15 1.36
CA ASP A 129 -9.20 -3.08 0.40
C ASP A 129 -7.91 -3.28 -0.41
N TYR A 130 -6.78 -3.36 0.31
CA TYR A 130 -5.43 -3.43 -0.25
C TYR A 130 -4.49 -4.18 0.72
N GLY A 131 -3.71 -5.11 0.21
CA GLY A 131 -2.81 -5.98 0.98
C GLY A 131 -1.33 -5.55 0.98
N GLY A 132 -1.01 -4.34 0.52
CA GLY A 132 0.34 -3.78 0.60
C GLY A 132 0.57 -3.04 1.92
N ASN A 133 1.73 -3.24 2.53
CA ASN A 133 2.17 -2.57 3.77
C ASN A 133 3.35 -1.61 3.52
N GLU A 134 3.53 -1.17 2.29
CA GLU A 134 4.63 -0.29 1.90
C GLU A 134 4.43 1.16 2.38
N TRP A 135 5.55 1.81 2.69
CA TRP A 135 5.56 3.15 3.25
C TRP A 135 5.87 4.21 2.22
N TYR A 136 5.24 5.36 2.43
CA TYR A 136 5.39 6.55 1.61
C TYR A 136 5.78 7.74 2.47
N SER A 137 6.45 8.70 1.83
CA SER A 137 6.68 10.03 2.38
C SER A 137 6.26 11.12 1.40
N PHE A 138 5.75 12.23 1.92
CA PHE A 138 5.58 13.48 1.19
C PHE A 138 6.32 14.61 1.90
N ASP A 139 7.40 15.05 1.28
CA ASP A 139 8.24 16.16 1.70
C ASP A 139 7.63 17.46 1.15
N LEU A 140 7.14 18.32 2.06
CA LEU A 140 6.43 19.55 1.72
C LEU A 140 7.37 20.65 1.19
N GLU A 141 8.61 20.70 1.65
CA GLU A 141 9.58 21.71 1.22
C GLU A 141 10.13 21.39 -0.16
N ALA A 142 10.50 20.14 -0.42
CA ALA A 142 10.99 19.70 -1.72
C ALA A 142 9.86 19.39 -2.72
N GLY A 143 8.60 19.41 -2.28
CA GLY A 143 7.44 19.04 -3.09
C GLY A 143 7.52 17.60 -3.61
N LYS A 144 8.03 16.67 -2.81
CA LYS A 144 8.50 15.36 -3.28
C LYS A 144 7.73 14.21 -2.63
N TRP A 145 7.01 13.45 -3.46
CA TRP A 145 6.46 12.14 -3.10
C TRP A 145 7.53 11.08 -3.28
N GLU A 146 7.63 10.12 -2.34
CA GLU A 146 8.56 9.01 -2.41
C GLU A 146 7.97 7.74 -1.79
N ARG A 147 8.15 6.59 -2.46
CA ARG A 147 7.89 5.25 -1.92
C ARG A 147 9.16 4.75 -1.24
N LEU A 148 9.10 4.60 0.08
CA LEU A 148 10.22 4.25 0.95
C LEU A 148 10.55 2.75 0.91
N THR A 149 9.53 1.89 0.97
CA THR A 149 9.68 0.43 0.97
C THR A 149 8.91 -0.21 -0.19
N GLU A 150 9.14 -1.49 -0.46
CA GLU A 150 8.23 -2.28 -1.31
C GLU A 150 7.18 -2.98 -0.43
N PRO A 151 6.04 -3.43 -1.01
CA PRO A 151 5.09 -4.27 -0.28
C PRO A 151 5.74 -5.58 0.14
N SER A 152 5.39 -6.04 1.34
CA SER A 152 5.83 -7.34 1.83
C SER A 152 5.15 -8.49 1.08
N LEU A 153 5.86 -9.61 0.95
CA LEU A 153 5.26 -10.85 0.47
C LEU A 153 4.20 -11.34 1.48
N LEU A 154 3.03 -11.73 0.98
CA LEU A 154 1.95 -12.30 1.79
C LEU A 154 2.08 -13.83 1.81
N ASN A 155 3.14 -14.32 2.46
CA ASN A 155 3.57 -15.73 2.43
C ASN A 155 3.25 -16.53 3.72
N TYR A 156 2.65 -15.90 4.74
CA TYR A 156 2.14 -16.58 5.93
C TYR A 156 0.62 -16.73 5.86
N LEU A 157 0.13 -17.95 6.06
CA LEU A 157 -1.28 -18.29 6.12
C LEU A 157 -1.74 -18.28 7.58
N PHE A 158 -2.59 -17.32 7.93
CA PHE A 158 -3.21 -17.23 9.25
C PHE A 158 -4.51 -18.00 9.26
N ALA A 159 -4.67 -18.90 10.23
CA ALA A 159 -5.88 -19.65 10.49
C ALA A 159 -6.49 -19.16 11.81
N VAL A 160 -7.68 -18.54 11.75
CA VAL A 160 -8.31 -17.90 12.91
C VAL A 160 -9.78 -18.28 13.04
N PRO A 161 -10.28 -18.63 14.25
CA PRO A 161 -11.69 -18.96 14.45
C PRO A 161 -12.62 -17.80 14.09
N LEU A 162 -13.60 -18.04 13.21
CA LEU A 162 -14.68 -17.10 12.95
C LEU A 162 -15.73 -17.22 14.06
N LYS A 163 -16.18 -16.07 14.59
CA LYS A 163 -17.12 -15.97 15.72
C LYS A 163 -18.52 -16.60 15.49
N LYS A 164 -18.79 -17.16 14.31
CA LYS A 164 -20.03 -17.87 13.97
C LYS A 164 -19.68 -19.28 13.52
N ASN A 165 -20.06 -20.27 14.33
CA ASN A 165 -20.14 -21.70 13.97
C ASN A 165 -18.81 -22.49 13.92
N GLY A 166 -17.72 -22.02 14.57
CA GLY A 166 -16.47 -22.79 14.67
C GLY A 166 -15.68 -22.94 13.36
N VAL A 167 -16.11 -22.29 12.28
CA VAL A 167 -15.43 -22.30 10.99
C VAL A 167 -14.12 -21.50 11.10
N MET A 168 -13.02 -22.08 10.61
CA MET A 168 -11.75 -21.39 10.51
C MET A 168 -11.73 -20.47 9.29
N GLY A 169 -11.46 -19.19 9.51
CA GLY A 169 -11.12 -18.24 8.46
C GLY A 169 -9.64 -18.33 8.15
N TYR A 170 -9.29 -18.23 6.87
CA TYR A 170 -7.92 -18.21 6.40
C TYR A 170 -7.62 -16.88 5.74
N TRP A 171 -6.40 -16.36 5.89
CA TRP A 171 -5.92 -15.20 5.14
C TRP A 171 -4.39 -15.12 5.07
N TRP A 172 -3.90 -14.51 3.98
CA TRP A 172 -2.48 -14.31 3.73
C TRP A 172 -1.98 -12.99 4.32
N GLN A 173 -0.85 -13.03 5.04
CA GLN A 173 -0.19 -11.88 5.66
C GLN A 173 1.34 -11.95 5.48
N PRO A 174 2.07 -10.84 5.73
CA PRO A 174 3.51 -10.92 5.93
C PRO A 174 3.85 -11.56 7.29
N ASP A 175 5.14 -11.68 7.59
CA ASP A 175 5.59 -12.08 8.92
C ASP A 175 5.32 -10.96 9.97
N ILE A 176 4.16 -11.04 10.63
CA ILE A 176 3.76 -10.04 11.64
C ILE A 176 4.65 -10.01 12.88
N ARG A 177 5.61 -10.94 13.03
CA ARG A 177 6.61 -10.89 14.09
C ARG A 177 7.66 -9.81 13.82
N VAL A 178 7.88 -9.46 12.55
CA VAL A 178 8.94 -8.55 12.08
C VAL A 178 8.38 -7.25 11.51
N ILE A 179 7.28 -7.30 10.76
CA ILE A 179 6.71 -6.14 10.03
C ILE A 179 5.18 -6.11 10.21
N PRO A 180 4.51 -4.96 10.38
CA PRO A 180 3.05 -4.95 10.49
C PRO A 180 2.37 -5.53 9.25
N SER A 181 1.29 -6.27 9.49
CA SER A 181 0.30 -6.56 8.45
C SER A 181 -0.36 -5.25 7.96
N PRO A 182 -0.74 -5.14 6.68
CA PRO A 182 -1.51 -4.01 6.19
C PRO A 182 -2.78 -3.83 7.04
N ALA A 183 -3.04 -2.61 7.48
CA ALA A 183 -4.19 -2.28 8.32
C ALA A 183 -4.73 -0.90 7.92
N HIS A 184 -6.01 -0.67 8.24
CA HIS A 184 -6.54 0.68 8.32
C HIS A 184 -5.82 1.41 9.46
N THR A 185 -5.15 2.51 9.16
CA THR A 185 -4.31 3.20 10.13
C THR A 185 -5.08 4.18 11.00
N TYR A 186 -6.10 4.87 10.47
CA TYR A 186 -6.80 5.97 11.16
C TYR A 186 -5.75 6.89 11.87
N ASP A 187 -5.96 7.27 13.13
CA ASP A 187 -5.01 8.10 13.90
C ASP A 187 -3.86 7.28 14.54
N GLY A 188 -3.65 6.02 14.15
CA GLY A 188 -2.69 5.08 14.74
C GLY A 188 -1.22 5.29 14.36
N LEU A 189 -0.86 6.44 13.77
CA LEU A 189 0.51 6.77 13.33
C LEU A 189 1.06 7.98 14.08
N LEU A 190 2.20 7.81 14.77
CA LEU A 190 2.83 8.89 15.54
C LEU A 190 4.32 9.04 15.22
N TYR A 191 4.74 10.19 14.69
CA TYR A 191 6.16 10.52 14.53
C TYR A 191 6.76 11.01 15.84
N ARG A 192 7.78 10.31 16.35
CA ARG A 192 8.51 10.71 17.56
C ARG A 192 9.74 11.54 17.20
N GLN A 193 9.58 12.85 17.27
CA GLN A 193 10.61 13.86 16.95
C GLN A 193 11.98 13.60 17.59
N VAL A 194 12.02 13.20 18.86
CA VAL A 194 13.26 12.94 19.61
C VAL A 194 14.09 11.80 19.02
N THR A 195 13.45 10.83 18.36
CA THR A 195 14.11 9.65 17.79
C THR A 195 14.10 9.61 16.27
N GLY A 196 13.30 10.45 15.60
CA GLY A 196 13.13 10.41 14.15
C GLY A 196 12.49 9.11 13.64
N THR A 197 11.71 8.44 14.49
CA THR A 197 11.04 7.15 14.25
C THR A 197 9.53 7.28 14.33
N ILE A 198 8.79 6.29 13.83
CA ILE A 198 7.33 6.29 13.78
C ILE A 198 6.77 5.12 14.56
N TYR A 199 5.87 5.38 15.50
CA TYR A 199 5.05 4.35 16.13
C TYR A 199 3.84 4.06 15.24
N TYR A 200 3.57 2.77 15.03
CA TYR A 200 2.48 2.22 14.23
C TYR A 200 1.63 1.32 15.12
N MET A 201 0.39 1.73 15.38
CA MET A 201 -0.62 0.89 16.00
C MET A 201 -1.38 0.16 14.90
N SER A 202 -0.96 -1.07 14.59
CA SER A 202 -1.70 -1.96 13.69
C SER A 202 -3.07 -2.24 14.31
N MET A 203 -4.13 -1.79 13.65
CA MET A 203 -5.50 -2.21 13.95
C MET A 203 -5.90 -3.34 13.00
N LYS A 204 -7.20 -3.51 12.77
CA LYS A 204 -7.78 -4.58 11.95
C LYS A 204 -7.00 -4.81 10.66
N GLN A 205 -6.30 -5.93 10.66
CA GLN A 205 -5.39 -6.37 9.62
C GLN A 205 -6.11 -6.75 8.32
N TYR A 206 -5.32 -6.96 7.28
CA TYR A 206 -5.75 -7.49 6.01
C TYR A 206 -6.32 -8.92 6.14
N ASP A 207 -7.55 -9.09 5.65
CA ASP A 207 -8.38 -10.29 5.72
C ASP A 207 -9.23 -10.49 4.44
N ALA A 208 -8.68 -10.06 3.29
CA ALA A 208 -9.39 -9.95 2.02
C ALA A 208 -10.23 -11.16 1.70
N LYS A 209 -11.50 -10.90 1.31
CA LYS A 209 -12.52 -11.95 1.22
C LYS A 209 -12.19 -13.09 0.26
N ARG A 210 -11.32 -12.88 -0.75
CA ARG A 210 -10.79 -13.96 -1.61
C ARG A 210 -10.05 -15.03 -0.80
N ALA A 211 -9.30 -14.66 0.24
CA ALA A 211 -8.56 -15.63 1.05
C ALA A 211 -9.44 -16.41 2.04
N ARG A 212 -10.67 -15.96 2.31
CA ARG A 212 -11.60 -16.66 3.20
C ARG A 212 -12.10 -17.99 2.60
N ASN A 213 -12.05 -18.13 1.29
CA ASN A 213 -12.53 -19.30 0.54
C ASN A 213 -11.40 -20.00 -0.24
N LEU A 214 -10.15 -19.98 0.26
CA LEU A 214 -9.04 -20.72 -0.37
C LEU A 214 -9.42 -22.20 -0.50
N THR A 215 -9.24 -22.75 -1.69
CA THR A 215 -9.28 -24.19 -1.97
C THR A 215 -8.21 -24.93 -1.17
N VAL A 216 -8.29 -26.26 -1.09
CA VAL A 216 -7.29 -27.06 -0.35
C VAL A 216 -5.88 -26.88 -0.94
N GLN A 217 -5.79 -26.69 -2.25
CA GLN A 217 -4.54 -26.42 -2.98
C GLN A 217 -3.94 -25.06 -2.61
N GLU A 218 -4.77 -24.02 -2.48
CA GLU A 218 -4.35 -22.66 -2.13
C GLU A 218 -4.06 -22.47 -0.62
N ARG A 219 -4.26 -23.50 0.22
CA ARG A 219 -3.95 -23.49 1.66
C ARG A 219 -2.53 -23.98 2.00
N ARG A 220 -1.69 -24.27 1.00
CA ARG A 220 -0.29 -24.68 1.24
C ARG A 220 0.54 -23.44 1.60
N PRO A 221 1.12 -23.35 2.82
CA PRO A 221 2.01 -22.24 3.16
C PRO A 221 3.18 -22.15 2.18
N VAL A 222 3.50 -20.93 1.73
CA VAL A 222 4.62 -20.72 0.78
C VAL A 222 5.97 -20.69 1.50
N ALA A 223 5.96 -20.41 2.81
CA ALA A 223 7.12 -20.49 3.69
C ALA A 223 7.03 -21.71 4.62
N GLU A 224 8.19 -22.28 4.97
CA GLU A 224 8.32 -23.26 6.04
C GLU A 224 7.86 -22.65 7.38
N GLY A 225 7.07 -23.39 8.16
CA GLY A 225 6.39 -22.87 9.35
C GLY A 225 5.34 -21.79 9.06
N GLY A 226 4.94 -21.59 7.80
CA GLY A 226 4.07 -20.49 7.37
C GLY A 226 2.58 -20.63 7.72
N LEU A 227 2.16 -21.66 8.46
CA LEU A 227 0.80 -21.75 9.02
C LEU A 227 0.80 -21.20 10.45
N VAL A 228 0.07 -20.12 10.69
CA VAL A 228 -0.05 -19.50 12.02
C VAL A 228 -1.46 -19.72 12.55
N ILE A 229 -1.60 -20.50 13.62
CA ILE A 229 -2.89 -20.82 14.27
C ILE A 229 -3.13 -19.83 15.41
N GLY A 230 -4.15 -18.98 15.25
CA GLY A 230 -4.41 -17.87 16.17
C GLY A 230 -3.35 -16.76 16.06
N GLY A 231 -3.75 -15.53 16.39
CA GLY A 231 -2.87 -14.37 16.28
C GLY A 231 -3.65 -13.08 16.46
N GLY A 232 -3.13 -12.18 17.29
CA GLY A 232 -3.78 -10.92 17.58
C GLY A 232 -3.86 -10.02 16.34
N PHE A 233 -5.06 -9.54 16.04
CA PHE A 233 -5.36 -8.54 14.99
C PHE A 233 -4.77 -7.15 15.23
N VAL A 234 -3.90 -7.00 16.24
CA VAL A 234 -3.37 -5.75 16.75
C VAL A 234 -1.92 -5.95 17.15
N GLY A 235 -1.07 -4.99 16.81
CA GLY A 235 0.35 -5.00 17.18
C GLY A 235 0.90 -3.58 17.17
N GLN A 236 1.81 -3.30 18.10
CA GLN A 236 2.56 -2.05 18.12
C GLN A 236 3.92 -2.29 17.46
N TYR A 237 4.31 -1.37 16.60
CA TYR A 237 5.58 -1.43 15.89
C TYR A 237 6.23 -0.06 15.88
N GLU A 238 7.55 -0.03 15.77
CA GLU A 238 8.32 1.18 15.53
C GLU A 238 9.10 1.03 14.22
N PHE A 239 8.93 2.02 13.34
CA PHE A 239 9.57 2.10 12.03
C PHE A 239 10.66 3.18 12.04
N ASN A 240 11.78 2.89 11.41
CA ASN A 240 12.77 3.91 11.03
C ASN A 240 12.56 4.33 9.57
N PRO A 241 11.97 5.51 9.29
CA PRO A 241 11.76 6.00 7.93
C PRO A 241 13.03 6.53 7.25
N SER A 242 14.18 6.59 7.95
CA SER A 242 15.44 7.00 7.33
C SER A 242 15.95 5.94 6.36
N LYS A 243 16.51 6.40 5.24
CA LYS A 243 17.14 5.55 4.21
C LYS A 243 18.63 5.32 4.44
N THR A 244 19.24 6.04 5.37
CA THR A 244 20.70 6.10 5.56
C THR A 244 21.11 5.99 7.03
N GLU A 245 20.30 6.47 7.96
CA GLU A 245 20.67 6.57 9.37
C GLU A 245 20.06 5.45 10.22
N LYS A 246 20.81 4.97 11.20
CA LYS A 246 20.28 4.18 12.30
C LYS A 246 19.58 5.11 13.31
N ARG A 247 18.31 4.87 13.63
CA ARG A 247 17.51 5.73 14.51
C ARG A 247 16.85 4.92 15.63
N ASN A 248 16.97 5.36 16.88
CA ASN A 248 16.49 4.64 18.07
C ASN A 248 16.96 3.15 18.18
N GLY A 249 18.14 2.84 17.64
CA GLY A 249 18.65 1.47 17.54
C GLY A 249 18.16 0.66 16.32
N LEU A 250 17.21 1.17 15.53
CA LEU A 250 16.70 0.55 14.30
C LEU A 250 17.55 0.93 13.08
N ASN A 251 17.88 -0.06 12.26
CA ASN A 251 18.55 0.15 10.97
C ASN A 251 17.67 0.96 9.99
N PRO A 252 18.23 1.55 8.92
CA PRO A 252 17.45 2.22 7.89
C PRO A 252 16.31 1.36 7.34
N LEU A 253 15.14 1.97 7.11
CA LEU A 253 13.92 1.34 6.56
C LEU A 253 13.51 0.03 7.26
N SER A 254 13.83 -0.11 8.55
CA SER A 254 13.58 -1.32 9.33
C SER A 254 12.56 -1.11 10.45
N TRP A 255 12.10 -2.24 10.99
CA TRP A 255 11.04 -2.34 11.96
C TRP A 255 11.51 -3.05 13.23
N ARG A 256 10.89 -2.70 14.36
CA ARG A 256 10.74 -3.62 15.48
C ARG A 256 9.28 -3.68 15.91
N ARG A 257 8.89 -4.81 16.47
CA ARG A 257 7.70 -4.90 17.32
C ARG A 257 8.02 -4.25 18.68
N VAL A 258 7.02 -3.62 19.28
CA VAL A 258 7.07 -2.97 20.61
C VAL A 258 6.10 -3.67 21.54
#